data_AF-A0A917Y3Q8-F1
#
_entry.id   AF-A0A917Y3Q8-F1
#
_cell.length_a   1.000
_cell.length_b   1.000
_cell.length_c   1.000
_cell.angle_alpha   90.00
_cell.angle_beta   90.00
_cell.angle_gamma   90.00
#
_symmetry.space_group_name_H-M   'P 1'
#
loop_
_entity.id
_entity.type
_entity.pdbx_description
1 polymer ?
#
loop_
_entity_poly.entity_id
_entity_poly.type
_entity_poly.pdbx_seq_one_letter_code
_entity_poly.pdbx_strand_id
1 'polypeptide(L)'
;MPPPTRPAGIRSRSASWPTNSKTPLTEPAAEDYRLVISLLDARRYPARQLATLYRERWEIESVFAEIKTQQRGARVALSSKTPDGVLQQIWAHLLVHHALRELMLRTAATRQLDPDRISFTETLRSARRSVTVTPGSSPPDLLVKALRLLQEDLLERLLPARRPRSQPRVVKRKMSNYRLKRPERHAWPQPTHTGTQAILIKRPQPTDQ
;
A
#
# COMPACT_ATOMS: atom_id res chain seq x y z
N MET A 1 31.35 31.89 10.32
CA MET A 1 30.19 31.26 9.64
C MET A 1 29.80 30.05 10.46
N PRO A 2 28.62 30.02 11.12
CA PRO A 2 28.22 28.87 11.90
C PRO A 2 27.94 27.67 10.97
N PRO A 3 28.22 26.43 11.40
CA PRO A 3 27.97 25.24 10.59
C PRO A 3 26.45 25.05 10.34
N PRO A 4 26.05 24.45 9.21
CA PRO A 4 24.63 24.23 8.91
C PRO A 4 24.00 23.28 9.95
N THR A 5 22.97 23.76 10.64
CA THR A 5 22.13 22.97 11.53
C THR A 5 21.51 21.79 10.79
N ARG A 6 21.68 20.59 11.34
CA ARG A 6 21.14 19.35 10.76
C ARG A 6 19.60 19.37 10.82
N PRO A 7 18.87 19.16 9.71
CA PRO A 7 17.40 19.19 9.73
C PRO A 7 16.82 18.05 10.58
N ALA A 8 15.69 18.33 11.23
CA ALA A 8 14.99 17.42 12.13
C ALA A 8 14.68 16.08 11.44
N GLY A 9 15.03 14.97 12.09
CA GLY A 9 14.73 13.61 11.61
C GLY A 9 13.50 13.05 12.32
N ILE A 10 12.54 12.53 11.55
CA ILE A 10 11.36 11.84 12.10
C ILE A 10 11.74 10.38 12.35
N ARG A 11 11.63 9.89 13.59
CA ARG A 11 11.80 8.46 13.89
C ARG A 11 10.44 7.78 13.87
N SER A 12 10.42 6.50 13.55
CA SER A 12 9.37 5.63 14.06
C SER A 12 9.95 4.41 14.70
N ARG A 13 9.42 4.00 15.85
CA ARG A 13 9.41 2.59 16.22
C ARG A 13 8.45 1.86 15.28
N SER A 14 8.83 1.66 14.02
CA SER A 14 8.59 0.31 13.53
C SER A 14 9.53 -0.57 14.35
N ALA A 15 9.08 -1.74 14.80
CA ALA A 15 10.01 -2.76 15.24
C ALA A 15 10.88 -3.13 14.03
N SER A 16 11.92 -2.33 13.83
CA SER A 16 13.01 -2.58 12.93
C SER A 16 13.96 -3.48 13.70
N TRP A 17 14.51 -4.42 12.96
CA TRP A 17 15.34 -5.47 13.49
C TRP A 17 16.59 -5.46 12.62
N PRO A 18 17.77 -5.71 13.20
CA PRO A 18 19.04 -5.36 12.60
C PRO A 18 19.14 -5.87 11.16
N THR A 19 19.22 -4.91 10.23
CA THR A 19 19.80 -5.11 8.92
C THR A 19 21.29 -5.37 9.14
N ASN A 20 21.64 -6.66 9.12
CA ASN A 20 23.00 -7.15 8.97
C ASN A 20 23.97 -6.87 10.15
N SER A 21 23.74 -7.51 11.29
CA SER A 21 24.81 -7.81 12.25
C SER A 21 24.61 -9.21 12.86
N LYS A 22 25.71 -9.93 13.04
CA LYS A 22 25.79 -11.26 13.68
C LYS A 22 25.64 -11.14 15.21
N THR A 23 24.71 -10.34 15.70
CA THR A 23 24.49 -10.12 17.13
C THR A 23 23.22 -10.88 17.59
N PRO A 24 23.22 -11.53 18.77
CA PRO A 24 22.03 -12.20 19.32
C PRO A 24 20.87 -11.21 19.54
N LEU A 25 19.66 -11.75 19.73
CA LEU A 25 18.42 -11.01 19.94
C LEU A 25 18.50 -10.15 21.22
N THR A 26 18.97 -8.92 21.09
CA THR A 26 18.88 -7.90 22.15
C THR A 26 18.18 -6.68 21.54
N GLU A 27 16.91 -6.52 21.89
CA GLU A 27 15.97 -5.44 21.51
C GLU A 27 15.77 -5.15 20.00
N PRO A 28 14.55 -4.77 19.57
CA PRO A 28 14.32 -4.28 18.21
C PRO A 28 15.14 -3.00 17.97
N ALA A 29 16.23 -3.11 17.21
CA ALA A 29 17.04 -1.99 16.77
C ALA A 29 16.19 -1.04 15.89
N ALA A 30 15.73 0.07 16.48
CA ALA A 30 15.02 1.12 15.77
C ALA A 30 15.88 1.68 14.62
N GLU A 31 15.49 1.40 13.38
CA GLU A 31 16.03 1.97 12.16
C GLU A 31 15.60 3.43 12.06
N ASP A 32 16.60 4.30 12.04
CA ASP A 32 16.41 5.72 11.84
C ASP A 32 16.25 6.00 10.35
N TYR A 33 15.09 6.52 9.95
CA TYR A 33 14.93 7.12 8.63
C TYR A 33 14.76 8.63 8.76
N ARG A 34 15.09 9.34 7.69
CA ARG A 34 14.86 10.78 7.56
C ARG A 34 13.97 11.01 6.36
N LEU A 35 12.78 11.55 6.61
CA LEU A 35 11.87 11.96 5.56
C LEU A 35 12.21 13.41 5.17
N VAL A 36 12.56 13.61 3.90
CA VAL A 36 12.75 14.94 3.30
C VAL A 36 11.49 15.28 2.52
N ILE A 37 10.91 16.45 2.78
CA ILE A 37 9.64 16.90 2.20
C ILE A 37 9.79 18.31 1.65
N SER A 38 8.99 18.66 0.65
CA SER A 38 8.82 20.04 0.15
C SER A 38 7.71 20.81 0.87
N LEU A 39 7.00 20.17 1.81
CA LEU A 39 5.97 20.79 2.64
C LEU A 39 6.62 21.53 3.82
N LEU A 40 6.67 22.85 3.75
CA LEU A 40 7.50 23.68 4.65
C LEU A 40 6.78 24.11 5.95
N ASP A 41 5.45 24.09 5.97
CA ASP A 41 4.68 24.50 7.15
C ASP A 41 4.51 23.32 8.13
N ALA A 42 5.31 23.33 9.19
CA ALA A 42 5.29 22.28 10.22
C ALA A 42 4.01 22.27 11.09
N ARG A 43 3.25 23.38 11.15
CA ARG A 43 1.97 23.43 11.86
C ARG A 43 0.87 22.81 11.00
N ARG A 44 0.85 23.14 9.71
CA ARG A 44 -0.11 22.58 8.74
C ARG A 44 0.19 21.12 8.39
N TYR A 45 1.46 20.72 8.40
CA TYR A 45 1.90 19.37 8.06
C TYR A 45 2.71 18.74 9.21
N PRO A 46 2.04 18.27 10.28
CA PRO A 46 2.73 17.70 11.42
C PRO A 46 3.56 16.46 11.04
N ALA A 47 4.80 16.41 11.52
CA ALA A 47 5.73 15.31 11.29
C ALA A 47 5.15 13.92 11.58
N ARG A 48 4.28 13.79 12.59
CA ARG A 48 3.67 12.51 12.96
C ARG A 48 2.75 12.00 11.85
N GLN A 49 1.92 12.88 11.30
CA GLN A 49 1.00 12.54 10.23
C GLN A 49 1.76 12.19 8.96
N LEU A 50 2.79 12.96 8.61
CA LEU A 50 3.66 12.69 7.46
C LEU A 50 4.35 11.33 7.56
N ALA A 51 4.85 10.95 8.74
CA ALA A 51 5.46 9.64 8.92
C ALA A 51 4.43 8.50 8.86
N THR A 52 3.19 8.72 9.34
CA THR A 52 2.11 7.73 9.17
C THR A 52 1.80 7.52 7.69
N LEU A 53 1.65 8.59 6.92
CA LEU A 53 1.40 8.54 5.47
C LEU A 53 2.56 7.92 4.70
N TYR A 54 3.81 8.25 5.07
CA TYR A 54 4.98 7.69 4.39
C TYR A 54 5.06 6.16 4.53
N ARG A 55 4.54 5.60 5.63
CA ARG A 55 4.44 4.15 5.80
C ARG A 55 3.44 3.53 4.81
N GLU A 56 2.35 4.23 4.50
CA GLU A 56 1.36 3.81 3.50
C GLU A 56 1.93 3.84 2.07
N ARG A 57 3.07 4.49 1.82
CA ARG A 57 3.76 4.42 0.52
C ARG A 57 4.02 2.99 0.08
N TRP A 58 4.27 2.06 1.01
CA TRP A 58 4.48 0.65 0.69
C TRP A 58 3.23 -0.02 0.09
N GLU A 59 2.04 0.57 0.20
CA GLU A 59 0.84 0.07 -0.48
C GLU A 59 0.93 0.15 -2.00
N ILE A 60 1.85 0.96 -2.55
CA ILE A 60 2.07 1.00 -4.00
C ILE A 60 2.47 -0.37 -4.56
N GLU A 61 3.09 -1.24 -3.76
CA GLU A 61 3.41 -2.61 -4.19
C GLU A 61 2.14 -3.44 -4.44
N SER A 62 1.11 -3.25 -3.62
CA SER A 62 -0.21 -3.86 -3.81
C SER A 62 -0.84 -3.37 -5.12
N VAL A 63 -0.75 -2.07 -5.39
CA VAL A 63 -1.22 -1.47 -6.66
C VAL A 63 -0.48 -2.06 -7.86
N PHE A 64 0.84 -2.22 -7.78
CA PHE A 64 1.58 -2.89 -8.85
C PHE A 64 1.17 -4.34 -9.04
N ALA A 65 0.86 -5.08 -7.97
CA ALA A 65 0.37 -6.44 -8.05
C ALA A 65 -1.03 -6.52 -8.68
N GLU A 66 -1.91 -5.56 -8.38
CA GLU A 66 -3.23 -5.43 -8.99
C GLU A 66 -3.13 -5.30 -10.51
N ILE A 67 -2.35 -4.33 -10.98
CA ILE A 67 -2.19 -4.07 -12.42
C ILE A 67 -1.46 -5.24 -13.09
N LYS A 68 -0.35 -5.70 -12.51
CA LYS A 68 0.55 -6.65 -13.19
C LYS A 68 0.10 -8.10 -13.11
N THR A 69 -0.65 -8.48 -12.08
CA THR A 69 -0.95 -9.88 -11.79
C THR A 69 -2.44 -10.14 -11.73
N GLN A 70 -3.21 -9.33 -11.02
CA GLN A 70 -4.64 -9.60 -10.78
C GLN A 70 -5.51 -9.20 -11.98
N GLN A 71 -5.31 -8.00 -12.53
CA GLN A 71 -6.08 -7.47 -13.65
C GLN A 71 -5.64 -8.09 -14.98
N ARG A 72 -4.35 -8.01 -15.30
CA ARG A 72 -3.82 -8.57 -16.56
C ARG A 72 -3.80 -10.10 -16.57
N GLY A 73 -3.65 -10.73 -15.41
CA GLY A 73 -3.37 -12.16 -15.30
C GLY A 73 -1.86 -12.43 -15.33
N ALA A 74 -1.41 -13.37 -14.50
CA ALA A 74 -0.01 -13.76 -14.45
C ALA A 74 0.43 -14.32 -15.82
N ARG A 75 1.56 -13.84 -16.34
CA ARG A 75 2.20 -14.32 -17.59
C ARG A 75 1.42 -14.05 -18.89
N VAL A 76 0.37 -13.24 -18.86
CA VAL A 76 -0.31 -12.79 -20.08
C VAL A 76 0.53 -11.70 -20.74
N ALA A 77 1.02 -11.99 -21.95
CA ALA A 77 1.67 -11.02 -22.82
C ALA A 77 0.62 -10.09 -23.45
N LEU A 78 1.01 -8.84 -23.71
CA LEU A 78 0.19 -7.91 -24.48
C LEU A 78 0.05 -8.43 -25.91
N SER A 79 -1.15 -8.37 -26.47
CA SER A 79 -1.47 -9.06 -27.71
C SER A 79 -0.99 -8.32 -28.97
N SER A 80 -0.72 -7.01 -28.86
CA SER A 80 -0.29 -6.20 -30.00
C SER A 80 1.16 -6.51 -30.38
N LYS A 81 1.44 -6.50 -31.69
CA LYS A 81 2.78 -6.66 -32.26
C LYS A 81 3.42 -5.32 -32.70
N THR A 82 2.73 -4.20 -32.48
CA THR A 82 3.25 -2.85 -32.77
C THR A 82 3.46 -2.05 -31.49
N PRO A 83 4.48 -1.16 -31.44
CA PRO A 83 4.72 -0.29 -30.28
C PRO A 83 3.49 0.53 -29.87
N ASP A 84 2.80 1.14 -30.84
CA ASP A 84 1.62 1.97 -30.57
C ASP A 84 0.45 1.15 -30.00
N GLY A 85 0.20 -0.05 -30.55
CA GLY A 85 -0.84 -0.91 -30.02
C GLY A 85 -0.50 -1.48 -28.64
N VAL A 86 0.79 -1.66 -28.32
CA VAL A 86 1.25 -2.00 -26.97
C VAL A 86 0.98 -0.84 -26.00
N LEU A 87 1.32 0.39 -26.38
CA LEU A 87 1.03 1.59 -25.59
C LEU A 87 -0.48 1.74 -25.35
N GLN A 88 -1.30 1.54 -26.37
CA GLN A 88 -2.75 1.57 -26.25
C GLN A 88 -3.26 0.55 -25.22
N GLN A 89 -2.75 -0.68 -25.25
CA GLN A 89 -3.14 -1.71 -24.27
C GLN A 89 -2.70 -1.36 -22.85
N ILE A 90 -1.51 -0.76 -22.67
CA ILE A 90 -1.05 -0.27 -21.37
C ILE A 90 -2.02 0.80 -20.85
N TRP A 91 -2.39 1.77 -21.68
CA TRP A 91 -3.36 2.80 -21.32
C TRP A 91 -4.73 2.22 -20.96
N ALA A 92 -5.22 1.26 -21.74
CA ALA A 92 -6.47 0.56 -21.44
C ALA A 92 -6.41 -0.13 -20.06
N HIS A 93 -5.31 -0.81 -19.74
CA HIS A 93 -5.13 -1.40 -18.41
C HIS A 93 -5.14 -0.38 -17.28
N LEU A 94 -4.44 0.76 -17.45
CA LEU A 94 -4.41 1.82 -16.45
C LEU A 94 -5.78 2.46 -16.25
N LEU A 95 -6.53 2.71 -17.33
CA LEU A 95 -7.88 3.26 -17.27
C LEU A 95 -8.85 2.33 -16.55
N VAL A 96 -8.81 1.03 -16.87
CA VAL A 96 -9.64 0.04 -16.17
C VAL A 96 -9.26 -0.06 -14.69
N HIS A 97 -7.96 -0.06 -14.35
CA HIS A 97 -7.51 -0.05 -12.95
C HIS A 97 -8.07 1.18 -12.21
N HIS A 98 -7.93 2.36 -12.81
CA HIS A 98 -8.42 3.61 -12.24
C HIS A 98 -9.93 3.60 -12.04
N ALA A 99 -10.71 3.16 -13.03
CA ALA A 99 -12.17 3.06 -12.92
C ALA A 99 -12.61 2.10 -11.81
N LEU A 100 -11.94 0.96 -11.65
CA LEU A 100 -12.21 0.02 -10.56
C LEU A 100 -11.85 0.63 -9.20
N ARG A 101 -10.73 1.37 -9.09
CA ARG A 101 -10.34 2.05 -7.85
C ARG A 101 -11.29 3.18 -7.48
N GLU A 102 -11.76 3.94 -8.45
CA GLU A 102 -12.79 4.97 -8.25
C GLU A 102 -14.11 4.34 -7.78
N LEU A 103 -14.51 3.21 -8.37
CA LEU A 103 -15.68 2.46 -7.93
C LEU A 103 -15.54 1.99 -6.48
N MET A 104 -14.38 1.44 -6.09
CA MET A 104 -14.10 1.06 -4.71
C MET A 104 -14.19 2.25 -3.75
N LEU A 105 -13.58 3.39 -4.13
CA LEU A 105 -13.59 4.62 -3.35
C LEU A 105 -15.02 5.12 -3.12
N ARG A 106 -15.81 5.23 -4.19
CA ARG A 106 -17.22 5.64 -4.11
C ARG A 106 -18.06 4.67 -3.30
N THR A 107 -17.84 3.36 -3.47
CA THR A 107 -18.53 2.33 -2.70
C THR A 107 -18.25 2.50 -1.21
N ALA A 108 -16.99 2.65 -0.83
CA ALA A 108 -16.60 2.85 0.56
C ALA A 108 -17.19 4.15 1.15
N ALA A 109 -17.23 5.22 0.35
CA ALA A 109 -17.81 6.50 0.76
C ALA A 109 -19.30 6.42 1.12
N THR A 110 -20.07 5.51 0.51
CA THR A 110 -21.51 5.33 0.84
C THR A 110 -21.76 4.96 2.30
N ARG A 111 -20.79 4.31 2.95
CA ARG A 111 -20.86 3.90 4.37
C ARG A 111 -19.72 4.45 5.23
N GLN A 112 -19.01 5.49 4.75
CA GLN A 112 -17.86 6.10 5.44
C GLN A 112 -16.79 5.07 5.85
N LEU A 113 -16.55 4.07 4.99
CA LEU A 113 -15.55 3.03 5.22
C LEU A 113 -14.19 3.45 4.66
N ASP A 114 -13.13 2.87 5.21
CA ASP A 114 -11.80 2.91 4.60
C ASP A 114 -11.85 2.17 3.23
N PRO A 115 -11.45 2.80 2.12
CA PRO A 115 -11.43 2.18 0.79
C PRO A 115 -10.64 0.87 0.72
N ASP A 116 -9.63 0.68 1.58
CA ASP A 116 -8.84 -0.55 1.66
C ASP A 116 -9.65 -1.75 2.18
N ARG A 117 -10.85 -1.52 2.71
CA ARG A 117 -11.82 -2.58 3.08
C ARG A 117 -12.47 -3.22 1.86
N ILE A 118 -12.48 -2.56 0.71
CA ILE A 118 -13.05 -3.11 -0.52
C ILE A 118 -11.98 -3.94 -1.22
N SER A 119 -12.32 -5.17 -1.62
CA SER A 119 -11.38 -6.06 -2.32
C SER A 119 -11.27 -5.68 -3.81
N PHE A 120 -10.08 -5.31 -4.28
CA PHE A 120 -9.84 -5.07 -5.72
C PHE A 120 -10.15 -6.32 -6.56
N THR A 121 -9.75 -7.50 -6.09
CA THR A 121 -9.96 -8.74 -6.84
C THR A 121 -11.46 -9.07 -6.97
N GLU A 122 -12.25 -8.83 -5.92
CA GLU A 122 -13.70 -9.03 -6.00
C GLU A 122 -14.37 -7.97 -6.87
N THR A 123 -13.95 -6.71 -6.75
CA THR A 123 -14.39 -5.61 -7.63
C THR A 123 -14.16 -5.94 -9.10
N LEU A 124 -12.96 -6.40 -9.46
CA LEU A 124 -12.63 -6.83 -10.82
C LEU A 124 -13.51 -7.99 -11.30
N ARG A 125 -13.76 -8.99 -10.46
CA ARG A 125 -14.62 -10.13 -10.80
C ARG A 125 -16.07 -9.70 -11.00
N SER A 126 -16.62 -8.89 -10.10
CA SER A 126 -17.98 -8.36 -10.21
C SER A 126 -18.13 -7.47 -11.44
N ALA A 127 -17.16 -6.61 -11.75
CA ALA A 127 -17.18 -5.79 -12.97
C ALA A 127 -17.09 -6.62 -14.25
N ARG A 128 -16.30 -7.71 -14.28
CA ARG A 128 -16.28 -8.63 -15.42
C ARG A 128 -17.63 -9.33 -15.61
N ARG A 129 -18.25 -9.79 -14.51
CA ARG A 129 -19.59 -10.42 -14.56
C ARG A 129 -20.65 -9.46 -15.10
N SER A 130 -20.64 -8.19 -14.68
CA SER A 130 -21.66 -7.23 -15.11
C SER A 130 -21.60 -6.92 -16.62
N VAL A 131 -20.40 -6.86 -17.20
CA VAL A 131 -20.22 -6.65 -18.65
C VAL A 131 -20.70 -7.85 -19.46
N THR A 132 -20.47 -9.09 -19.00
CA THR A 132 -20.94 -10.30 -19.71
C THR A 132 -22.46 -10.41 -19.73
N VAL A 133 -23.14 -9.94 -18.68
CA VAL A 133 -24.61 -10.03 -18.54
C VAL A 133 -25.33 -8.89 -19.28
N THR A 134 -24.62 -7.83 -19.67
CA THR A 134 -25.21 -6.60 -20.22
C THR A 134 -24.70 -6.35 -21.66
N PRO A 135 -25.46 -6.72 -22.70
CA PRO A 135 -25.06 -6.46 -24.09
C PRO A 135 -24.96 -4.97 -24.40
N GLY A 136 -24.10 -4.61 -25.36
CA GLY A 136 -23.51 -3.28 -25.62
C GLY A 136 -24.41 -2.11 -26.04
N SER A 137 -25.66 -2.07 -25.60
CA SER A 137 -26.53 -0.89 -25.70
C SER A 137 -27.50 -0.88 -24.52
N SER A 138 -27.01 -0.48 -23.35
CA SER A 138 -27.87 -0.29 -22.19
C SER A 138 -28.22 1.18 -22.01
N PRO A 139 -29.51 1.52 -21.80
CA PRO A 139 -29.89 2.85 -21.37
C PRO A 139 -29.10 3.26 -20.12
N PRO A 140 -28.79 4.56 -19.94
CA PRO A 140 -28.07 5.07 -18.77
C PRO A 140 -28.61 4.54 -17.43
N ASP A 141 -29.93 4.37 -17.32
CA ASP A 141 -30.60 3.88 -16.12
C ASP A 141 -30.21 2.44 -15.74
N LEU A 142 -30.00 1.58 -16.73
CA LEU A 142 -29.56 0.20 -16.49
C LEU A 142 -28.11 0.18 -15.98
N LEU A 143 -27.24 1.06 -16.50
CA LEU A 143 -25.87 1.19 -16.01
C LEU A 143 -25.86 1.67 -14.54
N VAL A 144 -26.67 2.68 -14.21
CA VAL A 144 -26.79 3.18 -12.84
C VAL A 144 -27.29 2.07 -11.91
N LYS A 145 -28.30 1.30 -12.33
CA LYS A 145 -28.81 0.16 -11.56
C LYS A 145 -27.75 -0.93 -11.37
N ALA A 146 -27.02 -1.30 -12.43
CA ALA A 146 -25.95 -2.29 -12.37
C ALA A 146 -24.81 -1.85 -11.43
N LEU A 147 -24.45 -0.56 -11.45
CA LEU A 147 -23.46 0.00 -10.53
C LEU A 147 -23.93 -0.06 -9.08
N ARG A 148 -25.20 0.26 -8.79
CA ARG A 148 -25.75 0.15 -7.43
C ARG A 148 -25.73 -1.28 -6.91
N LEU A 149 -26.18 -2.24 -7.71
CA LEU A 149 -26.14 -3.66 -7.35
C LEU A 149 -24.71 -4.15 -7.07
N LEU A 150 -23.75 -3.69 -7.89
CA LEU A 150 -22.35 -4.02 -7.67
C LEU A 150 -21.81 -3.38 -6.39
N GLN A 151 -22.18 -2.13 -6.08
CA GLN A 151 -21.81 -1.50 -4.81
C GLN A 151 -22.35 -2.28 -3.61
N GLU A 152 -23.62 -2.69 -3.65
CA GLU A 152 -24.24 -3.49 -2.59
C GLU A 152 -23.52 -4.83 -2.40
N ASP A 153 -23.25 -5.57 -3.49
CA ASP A 153 -22.50 -6.84 -3.47
C ASP A 153 -21.10 -6.69 -2.83
N LEU A 154 -20.40 -5.59 -3.15
CA LEU A 154 -19.08 -5.32 -2.57
C LEU A 154 -19.14 -4.98 -1.08
N LEU A 155 -20.19 -4.29 -0.64
CA LEU A 155 -20.40 -3.93 0.76
C LEU A 155 -20.76 -5.13 1.64
N GLU A 156 -21.22 -6.24 1.06
CA GLU A 156 -21.43 -7.52 1.77
C GLU A 156 -20.12 -8.32 1.94
N ARG A 157 -19.13 -8.07 1.08
CA ARG A 157 -17.86 -8.82 1.03
C ARG A 157 -16.66 -7.98 1.48
N LEU A 158 -16.85 -7.17 2.52
CA LEU A 158 -15.77 -6.35 3.07
C LEU A 158 -14.62 -7.22 3.58
N LEU A 159 -13.40 -6.83 3.24
CA LEU A 159 -12.20 -7.37 3.86
C LEU A 159 -12.22 -7.06 5.37
N PRO A 160 -11.57 -7.88 6.21
CA PRO A 160 -11.37 -7.52 7.61
C PRO A 160 -10.57 -6.22 7.73
N ALA A 161 -10.74 -5.52 8.84
CA ALA A 161 -9.91 -4.35 9.14
C ALA A 161 -8.43 -4.72 9.10
N ARG A 162 -7.62 -3.84 8.52
CA ARG A 162 -6.22 -4.14 8.26
C ARG A 162 -5.45 -4.27 9.58
N ARG A 163 -4.99 -5.49 9.87
CA ARG A 163 -4.15 -5.74 11.05
C ARG A 163 -2.74 -5.15 10.86
N PRO A 164 -2.14 -4.60 11.92
CA PRO A 164 -0.71 -4.30 11.92
C PRO A 164 0.06 -5.60 11.63
N ARG A 165 0.98 -5.54 10.66
CA ARG A 165 1.80 -6.71 10.28
C ARG A 165 3.29 -6.36 10.30
N SER A 166 4.09 -7.30 10.78
CA SER A 166 5.54 -7.30 10.61
C SER A 166 5.96 -8.63 9.98
N GLN A 167 6.63 -8.54 8.84
CA GLN A 167 7.26 -9.70 8.21
C GLN A 167 8.75 -9.41 8.08
N PRO A 168 9.61 -10.08 8.86
CA PRO A 168 11.05 -9.82 8.82
C PRO A 168 11.58 -10.15 7.43
N ARG A 169 12.53 -9.34 6.97
CA ARG A 169 13.16 -9.50 5.66
C ARG A 169 14.15 -10.67 5.70
N VAL A 170 13.62 -11.85 5.36
CA VAL A 170 14.38 -13.11 5.30
C VAL A 170 14.17 -13.79 3.96
N VAL A 171 15.19 -14.48 3.47
CA VAL A 171 15.16 -15.14 2.15
C VAL A 171 15.32 -16.66 2.29
N LYS A 172 14.85 -17.42 1.31
CA LYS A 172 15.07 -18.88 1.27
C LYS A 172 16.47 -19.28 0.78
N ARG A 173 17.23 -18.33 0.21
CA ARG A 173 18.54 -18.57 -0.42
C ARG A 173 19.68 -18.40 0.59
N LYS A 174 20.62 -19.34 0.65
CA LYS A 174 21.87 -19.22 1.43
C LYS A 174 22.83 -18.22 0.74
N MET A 175 23.68 -17.53 1.52
CA MET A 175 24.64 -16.51 1.07
C MET A 175 23.99 -15.27 0.43
N SER A 176 23.11 -14.61 1.18
CA SER A 176 22.60 -13.28 0.83
C SER A 176 22.83 -12.31 1.98
N ASN A 177 22.72 -11.01 1.72
CA ASN A 177 22.74 -9.97 2.76
C ASN A 177 21.54 -10.06 3.74
N TYR A 178 20.59 -10.96 3.48
CA TYR A 178 19.43 -11.22 4.33
C TYR A 178 19.56 -12.57 5.02
N ARG A 179 18.98 -12.65 6.23
CA ARG A 179 18.95 -13.89 7.01
C ARG A 179 18.18 -14.98 6.27
N LEU A 180 18.63 -16.22 6.44
CA LEU A 180 17.94 -17.40 5.90
C LEU A 180 16.60 -17.60 6.63
N LYS A 181 15.54 -17.88 5.88
CA LYS A 181 14.20 -18.17 6.40
C LYS A 181 14.21 -19.45 7.23
N ARG A 182 13.83 -19.35 8.52
CA ARG A 182 13.73 -20.47 9.48
C ARG A 182 12.28 -20.73 9.92
N PRO A 183 11.95 -21.92 10.47
CA PRO A 183 10.60 -22.25 10.96
C PRO A 183 10.08 -21.30 12.05
N GLU A 184 10.95 -20.82 12.95
CA GLU A 184 10.62 -19.84 14.01
C GLU A 184 9.92 -18.58 13.47
N ARG A 185 10.14 -18.23 12.20
CA ARG A 185 9.45 -17.12 11.52
C ARG A 185 7.92 -17.29 11.50
N HIS A 186 7.40 -18.51 11.55
CA HIS A 186 5.95 -18.74 11.54
C HIS A 186 5.27 -18.14 12.78
N ALA A 187 5.98 -18.06 13.91
CA ALA A 187 5.51 -17.47 15.16
C ALA A 187 6.00 -16.02 15.36
N TRP A 188 6.32 -15.29 14.27
CA TRP A 188 6.87 -13.95 14.40
C TRP A 188 5.89 -12.98 15.09
N PRO A 189 6.31 -12.27 16.16
CA PRO A 189 5.43 -11.41 16.92
C PRO A 189 4.87 -10.30 16.03
N GLN A 190 3.56 -10.09 16.11
CA GLN A 190 2.89 -9.02 15.37
C GLN A 190 2.85 -7.74 16.20
N PRO A 191 2.95 -6.56 15.58
CA PRO A 191 2.86 -5.30 16.30
C PRO A 191 1.47 -5.15 16.91
N THR A 192 1.39 -4.69 18.15
CA THR A 192 0.13 -4.36 18.84
C THR A 192 -0.25 -2.89 18.65
N HIS A 193 0.73 -2.01 18.46
CA HIS A 193 0.52 -0.58 18.25
C HIS A 193 0.15 -0.26 16.80
N THR A 194 -0.81 0.65 16.62
CA THR A 194 -1.14 1.22 15.32
C THR A 194 0.02 2.09 14.82
N GLY A 195 0.15 2.28 13.50
CA GLY A 195 1.26 3.01 12.86
C GLY A 195 1.60 4.35 13.52
N THR A 196 0.59 5.15 13.81
CA THR A 196 0.76 6.46 14.46
C THR A 196 1.37 6.36 15.85
N GLN A 197 0.99 5.35 16.64
CA GLN A 197 1.52 5.09 17.99
C GLN A 197 2.95 4.54 17.94
N ALA A 198 3.27 3.83 16.87
CA ALA A 198 4.59 3.30 16.59
C ALA A 198 5.59 4.43 16.24
N ILE A 199 5.16 5.65 15.87
CA ILE A 199 6.06 6.72 15.45
C ILE A 199 6.60 7.54 16.64
N LEU A 200 7.92 7.77 16.68
CA LEU A 200 8.62 8.60 17.66
C LEU A 200 9.35 9.75 16.97
N ILE A 201 8.85 10.97 17.01
CA ILE A 201 9.60 12.08 16.43
C ILE A 201 10.78 12.44 17.34
N LYS A 202 12.02 12.42 16.81
CA LYS A 202 13.15 13.00 17.53
C LYS A 202 13.24 14.49 17.22
N ARG A 203 13.19 15.31 18.26
CA ARG A 203 13.59 16.70 18.15
C ARG A 203 15.12 16.74 18.05
N PRO A 204 15.69 17.64 17.22
CA PRO A 204 17.13 17.87 17.24
C PRO A 204 17.55 18.21 18.67
N GLN A 205 18.59 17.55 19.19
CA GLN A 205 19.19 17.94 20.46
C GLN A 205 19.84 19.33 20.28
N PRO A 206 19.68 20.26 21.23
CA PRO A 206 20.47 21.48 21.22
C PRO A 206 21.95 21.08 21.23
N THR A 207 22.74 21.73 20.40
CA THR A 207 24.19 21.50 20.38
C THR A 207 24.73 22.20 21.61
N ASP A 208 25.25 21.45 22.60
CA ASP A 208 26.09 22.05 23.65
C ASP A 208 27.24 22.78 22.95
N GLN A 209 27.43 24.05 23.31
CA GLN A 209 28.51 24.92 22.85
C GLN A 209 29.82 24.56 23.55
#